data_AF-B9S5C4-F1
#
_entry.id   AF-B9S5C4-F1
#
_cell.length_a   1.000
_cell.length_b   1.000
_cell.length_c   1.000
_cell.angle_alpha   90.00
_cell.angle_beta   90.00
_cell.angle_gamma   90.00
#
_symmetry.space_group_name_H-M   'P 1'
#
loop_
_entity.id
_entity.type
_entity.pdbx_description
1 polymer ?
#
loop_
_entity_poly.entity_id
_entity_poly.type
_entity_poly.pdbx_seq_one_letter_code
_entity_poly.pdbx_strand_id
1 'polypeptide(L)'
;MASVYNSVASLTKSVSSTFLLQRRYKLLNPRFFQLSSIKFPKSSNFVVAQQSKSRNREFRVLKSVELDQYIASDDEEEMSEGFFEAIEELERMTREPSDVLEEMNDKLSARELQLVLVYFSQEGRDSWCALEVFEWLRKENRVDKETMELMVSIMCSWIKKLIEGEHEIGDVVDLLVDMDCVGLKPSFSMIEKVISLYWEIGEKEKSVSFVKEVLRREVAYFEDDGEGQKGGPTGYLAWKMMVDGNYRDAVKLVIHFRESGLKPEVYSYLIAMTAVVKELNEFAKALRKLKGFAKSGLIAELDAENTRLIEKYQSDLIADGVCLSSWVIQEGSPSLYGVVHERLLAMYICAGRGLDAERQLWEMKLVGKHADGDLYDIVLAICASQKEASAVSRLLTRVEVTSSLQKKKTLSWLLRGYLKGGQYDEAAEALVKMLDMGLCPDYLDRVAVLQGLRKRIQQWGNVESYLNLCKRLSDENLIGPSLVYLYIKKYKLWIMKML
;
A
#
# COMPACT_ATOMS: atom_id res chain seq x y z
N MET A 1 19.82 -6.08 -17.41
CA MET A 1 18.74 -5.68 -16.47
C MET A 1 19.06 -4.41 -15.68
N ALA A 2 20.17 -4.28 -14.94
CA ALA A 2 20.49 -3.04 -14.19
C ALA A 2 20.55 -1.75 -15.06
N SER A 3 20.96 -1.87 -16.32
CA SER A 3 21.02 -0.74 -17.26
C SER A 3 19.65 -0.07 -17.53
N VAL A 4 18.56 -0.82 -17.65
CA VAL A 4 17.23 -0.24 -17.96
C VAL A 4 16.71 0.57 -16.76
N TYR A 5 16.91 0.06 -15.54
CA TYR A 5 16.54 0.77 -14.32
C TYR A 5 17.37 2.06 -14.15
N ASN A 6 18.69 1.99 -14.40
CA ASN A 6 19.57 3.17 -14.33
C ASN A 6 19.29 4.21 -15.42
N SER A 7 18.92 3.81 -16.65
CA SER A 7 18.55 4.74 -17.72
C SER A 7 17.22 5.46 -17.44
N VAL A 8 16.24 4.78 -16.84
CA VAL A 8 14.98 5.42 -16.43
C VAL A 8 15.18 6.31 -15.20
N ALA A 9 16.04 5.91 -14.25
CA ALA A 9 16.35 6.68 -13.04
C ALA A 9 17.27 7.89 -13.29
N SER A 10 18.14 7.88 -14.31
CA SER A 10 18.96 9.05 -14.67
C SER A 10 18.12 10.12 -15.37
N LEU A 11 17.17 9.72 -16.22
CA LEU A 11 16.23 10.62 -16.90
C LEU A 11 15.23 11.30 -15.96
N THR A 12 14.88 10.68 -14.82
CA THR A 12 14.06 11.36 -13.80
C THR A 12 14.87 12.34 -12.98
N LYS A 13 16.11 12.01 -12.59
CA LYS A 13 17.00 12.93 -11.85
C LYS A 13 17.35 14.21 -12.61
N SER A 14 17.51 14.16 -13.94
CA SER A 14 17.82 15.37 -14.73
C SER A 14 16.63 16.33 -14.92
N VAL A 15 15.39 15.87 -14.70
CA VAL A 15 14.17 16.70 -14.84
C VAL A 15 13.73 17.30 -13.49
N SER A 16 14.02 16.63 -12.38
CA SER A 16 13.71 17.15 -11.03
C SER A 16 14.51 18.41 -10.66
N SER A 17 15.72 18.58 -11.19
CA SER A 17 16.57 19.76 -10.91
C SER A 17 16.03 21.06 -11.49
N THR A 18 15.17 21.01 -12.52
CA THR A 18 14.62 22.19 -13.20
C THR A 18 13.27 22.67 -12.66
N PHE A 19 12.59 21.88 -11.81
CA PHE A 19 11.24 22.17 -11.32
C PHE A 19 11.14 22.73 -9.89
N LEU A 20 12.23 22.77 -9.12
CA LEU A 20 12.20 23.17 -7.70
C LEU A 20 12.18 24.69 -7.44
N LEU A 21 12.10 25.54 -8.46
CA LEU A 21 12.24 27.00 -8.32
C LEU A 21 10.93 27.82 -8.35
N GLN A 22 9.76 27.21 -8.55
CA GLN A 22 8.47 27.92 -8.51
C GLN A 22 7.33 27.11 -7.85
N ARG A 23 7.24 27.17 -6.51
CA ARG A 23 5.98 27.32 -5.72
C ARG A 23 6.26 27.33 -4.21
N ARG A 24 6.55 28.52 -3.67
CA ARG A 24 6.24 28.86 -2.27
C ARG A 24 5.01 29.77 -2.27
N TYR A 25 4.00 29.44 -1.44
CA TYR A 25 3.23 30.34 -0.55
C TYR A 25 1.75 29.92 -0.37
N LYS A 26 1.37 29.73 0.91
CA LYS A 26 0.02 29.86 1.54
C LYS A 26 -1.04 28.86 1.07
N LEU A 27 -1.98 28.36 1.88
CA LEU A 27 -2.43 28.63 3.26
C LEU A 27 -2.35 27.32 4.09
N LEU A 28 -2.48 27.24 5.43
CA LEU A 28 -2.69 28.21 6.52
C LEU A 28 -2.06 27.63 7.83
N ASN A 29 -2.46 28.11 9.02
CA ASN A 29 -2.12 27.61 10.36
C ASN A 29 -3.19 28.08 11.37
N PRO A 30 -3.47 27.37 12.48
CA PRO A 30 -3.54 28.05 13.78
C PRO A 30 -2.82 27.25 14.88
N ARG A 31 -1.70 27.78 15.41
CA ARG A 31 -1.62 28.58 16.66
C ARG A 31 -1.88 27.80 17.96
N PHE A 32 -0.83 27.67 18.77
CA PHE A 32 -0.87 27.94 20.21
C PHE A 32 0.38 28.74 20.64
N PHE A 33 0.31 29.34 21.84
CA PHE A 33 1.13 30.50 22.24
C PHE A 33 2.53 30.17 22.78
N GLN A 34 3.45 31.12 22.61
CA GLN A 34 4.70 31.21 23.38
C GLN A 34 4.43 31.72 24.80
N LEU A 35 5.30 31.36 25.75
CA LEU A 35 5.83 32.32 26.73
C LEU A 35 7.26 31.92 27.16
N SER A 36 7.97 32.88 27.74
CA SER A 36 9.44 33.01 27.63
C SER A 36 10.23 32.62 28.88
N SER A 37 11.46 32.19 28.62
CA SER A 37 12.58 32.04 29.56
C SER A 37 12.70 33.12 30.66
N ILE A 38 13.02 32.67 31.88
CA ILE A 38 13.62 33.47 32.97
C ILE A 38 14.97 32.82 33.36
N LYS A 39 15.93 33.61 33.87
CA LYS A 39 17.34 33.21 34.07
C LYS A 39 17.84 33.43 35.51
N PHE A 40 18.54 32.42 36.05
CA PHE A 40 19.60 32.51 37.09
C PHE A 40 19.17 32.92 38.53
N PRO A 41 19.91 32.54 39.61
CA PRO A 41 21.38 32.42 39.71
C PRO A 41 21.96 31.15 40.39
N LYS A 42 23.28 31.20 40.69
CA LYS A 42 24.13 30.12 41.20
C LYS A 42 24.34 30.17 42.74
N SER A 43 24.76 29.01 43.25
CA SER A 43 25.75 28.74 44.32
C SER A 43 25.44 28.90 45.82
N SER A 44 25.79 27.81 46.53
CA SER A 44 26.46 27.70 47.86
C SER A 44 25.74 28.14 49.15
N ASN A 45 25.51 27.17 50.07
CA ASN A 45 26.40 26.96 51.23
C ASN A 45 26.08 25.69 52.04
N PHE A 46 27.08 25.21 52.80
CA PHE A 46 26.98 24.13 53.78
C PHE A 46 26.17 24.51 55.02
N VAL A 47 25.36 23.58 55.55
CA VAL A 47 25.19 23.38 57.01
C VAL A 47 25.10 21.87 57.28
N VAL A 48 25.85 21.37 58.27
CA VAL A 48 25.75 20.00 58.78
C VAL A 48 24.78 19.99 59.96
N ALA A 49 23.82 19.06 59.96
CA ALA A 49 23.08 18.64 61.15
C ALA A 49 23.03 17.11 61.17
N GLN A 50 23.20 16.52 62.36
CA GLN A 50 23.46 15.09 62.52
C GLN A 50 22.20 14.27 62.85
N GLN A 51 22.15 13.07 62.26
CA GLN A 51 21.56 11.83 62.80
C GLN A 51 20.05 11.75 63.05
N SER A 52 19.38 10.91 62.27
CA SER A 52 18.94 9.62 62.79
C SER A 52 19.49 8.49 61.91
N LYS A 53 19.77 7.31 62.47
CA LYS A 53 20.32 6.16 61.74
C LYS A 53 19.21 5.15 61.46
N SER A 54 18.60 5.20 60.28
CA SER A 54 18.16 3.99 59.59
C SER A 54 19.29 3.52 58.65
N ARG A 55 19.32 2.23 58.31
CA ARG A 55 20.34 1.68 57.41
C ARG A 55 19.96 2.00 55.96
N ASN A 56 20.38 3.16 55.45
CA ASN A 56 20.45 3.38 54.01
C ASN A 56 21.45 2.40 53.39
N ARG A 57 20.96 1.25 52.94
CA ARG A 57 21.59 0.49 51.87
C ARG A 57 21.39 1.32 50.60
N GLU A 58 22.48 1.79 50.00
CA GLU A 58 22.44 2.53 48.74
C GLU A 58 22.07 1.57 47.60
N PHE A 59 20.77 1.25 47.48
CA PHE A 59 20.22 0.82 46.20
C PHE A 59 20.53 1.91 45.18
N ARG A 60 21.12 1.54 44.04
CA ARG A 60 21.42 2.48 42.96
C ARG A 60 20.12 3.22 42.61
N VAL A 61 20.16 4.53 42.82
CA VAL A 61 19.00 5.42 42.78
C VAL A 61 18.16 5.17 41.52
N LEU A 62 16.84 5.06 41.71
CA LEU A 62 15.78 5.01 40.70
C LEU A 62 15.78 6.29 39.82
N LYS A 63 16.83 6.49 39.02
CA LYS A 63 17.09 7.66 38.17
C LYS A 63 17.46 7.25 36.74
N SER A 64 16.72 6.28 36.22
CA SER A 64 16.77 5.81 34.84
C SER A 64 15.51 6.25 34.06
N VAL A 65 15.35 7.58 33.89
CA VAL A 65 14.67 8.33 32.80
C VAL A 65 13.20 8.02 32.41
N GLU A 66 12.61 6.87 32.75
CA GLU A 66 11.20 6.52 32.43
C GLU A 66 10.26 6.51 33.65
N LEU A 67 10.80 6.53 34.89
CA LEU A 67 10.01 6.62 36.12
C LEU A 67 9.18 7.92 36.23
N ASP A 68 9.70 9.03 35.72
CA ASP A 68 9.05 10.36 35.77
C ASP A 68 7.72 10.44 34.98
N GLN A 69 7.38 9.41 34.19
CA GLN A 69 6.11 9.35 33.44
C GLN A 69 5.01 8.54 34.13
N TYR A 70 5.36 7.64 35.06
CA TYR A 70 4.43 6.83 35.85
C TYR A 70 4.37 7.26 37.32
N ILE A 71 5.36 8.03 37.81
CA ILE A 71 5.28 8.76 39.08
C ILE A 71 4.61 10.11 38.84
N ALA A 72 3.35 10.26 39.27
CA ALA A 72 2.76 11.58 39.48
C ALA A 72 3.50 12.28 40.64
N SER A 73 3.91 13.53 40.45
CA SER A 73 4.90 14.23 41.27
C SER A 73 4.48 14.60 42.71
N ASP A 74 3.30 14.19 43.16
CA ASP A 74 2.73 14.56 44.47
C ASP A 74 2.61 13.37 45.45
N ASP A 75 2.83 12.12 45.01
CA ASP A 75 2.71 10.92 45.84
C ASP A 75 4.08 10.27 46.15
N GLU A 76 4.89 10.92 46.99
CA GLU A 76 5.95 10.22 47.74
C GLU A 76 5.33 9.42 48.90
N GLU A 77 4.48 8.44 48.60
CA GLU A 77 4.11 7.42 49.60
C GLU A 77 5.34 6.54 49.88
N GLU A 78 5.75 6.48 51.16
CA GLU A 78 6.91 5.67 51.58
C GLU A 78 6.72 4.20 51.19
N MET A 79 7.49 3.73 50.19
CA MET A 79 7.47 2.32 49.77
C MET A 79 7.76 1.42 50.97
N SER A 80 6.96 0.37 51.15
CA SER A 80 7.03 -0.43 52.38
C SER A 80 8.37 -1.17 52.53
N GLU A 81 8.73 -1.53 53.78
CA GLU A 81 9.85 -2.44 54.00
C GLU A 81 9.65 -3.78 53.25
N GLY A 82 8.39 -4.21 53.05
CA GLY A 82 8.04 -5.39 52.27
C GLY A 82 8.41 -5.30 50.78
N PHE A 83 8.30 -4.12 50.16
CA PHE A 83 8.74 -3.89 48.79
C PHE A 83 10.27 -4.05 48.63
N PHE A 84 11.05 -3.51 49.58
CA PHE A 84 12.50 -3.67 49.56
C PHE A 84 12.94 -5.10 49.90
N GLU A 85 12.23 -5.78 50.80
CA GLU A 85 12.42 -7.20 51.12
C GLU A 85 12.17 -8.08 49.88
N ALA A 86 11.10 -7.80 49.13
CA ALA A 86 10.76 -8.49 47.88
C ALA A 86 11.85 -8.34 46.82
N ILE A 87 12.34 -7.12 46.60
CA ILE A 87 13.42 -6.87 45.64
C ILE A 87 14.71 -7.59 46.06
N GLU A 88 15.09 -7.55 47.33
CA GLU A 88 16.34 -8.20 47.78
C GLU A 88 16.29 -9.74 47.64
N GLU A 89 15.13 -10.38 47.89
CA GLU A 89 14.97 -11.83 47.72
C GLU A 89 14.83 -12.24 46.24
N LEU A 90 14.14 -11.45 45.41
CA LEU A 90 14.07 -11.68 43.97
C LEU A 90 15.44 -11.46 43.29
N GLU A 91 16.19 -10.41 43.66
CA GLU A 91 17.57 -10.21 43.17
C GLU A 91 18.53 -11.34 43.59
N ARG A 92 18.25 -12.04 44.71
CA ARG A 92 19.07 -13.16 45.16
C ARG A 92 18.93 -14.41 44.31
N MET A 93 17.81 -14.60 43.61
CA MET A 93 17.51 -15.78 42.79
C MET A 93 17.73 -17.12 43.54
N THR A 94 17.51 -17.15 44.86
CA THR A 94 17.71 -18.32 45.71
C THR A 94 16.48 -19.23 45.86
N ARG A 95 15.31 -18.76 45.41
CA ARG A 95 14.01 -19.43 45.38
C ARG A 95 13.32 -19.08 44.06
N GLU A 96 12.30 -19.83 43.66
CA GLU A 96 11.47 -19.45 42.51
C GLU A 96 10.73 -18.13 42.84
N PRO A 97 10.70 -17.13 41.93
CA PRO A 97 10.01 -15.86 42.16
C PRO A 97 8.55 -15.99 42.62
N SER A 98 7.83 -17.02 42.17
CA SER A 98 6.48 -17.35 42.66
C SER A 98 6.42 -17.59 44.16
N ASP A 99 7.41 -18.31 44.74
CA ASP A 99 7.44 -18.63 46.17
C ASP A 99 7.67 -17.37 47.02
N VAL A 100 8.50 -16.45 46.52
CA VAL A 100 8.82 -15.18 47.17
C VAL A 100 7.60 -14.26 47.15
N LEU A 101 6.91 -14.19 46.00
CA LEU A 101 5.70 -13.38 45.84
C LEU A 101 4.51 -13.93 46.63
N GLU A 102 4.34 -15.25 46.71
CA GLU A 102 3.27 -15.88 47.53
C GLU A 102 3.46 -15.56 49.03
N GLU A 103 4.69 -15.64 49.55
CA GLU A 103 5.01 -15.29 50.94
C GLU A 103 4.84 -13.77 51.23
N MET A 104 4.85 -12.93 50.20
CA MET A 104 4.74 -11.47 50.29
C MET A 104 3.40 -10.92 49.79
N ASN A 105 2.45 -11.77 49.41
CA ASN A 105 1.16 -11.39 48.79
C ASN A 105 0.37 -10.39 49.66
N ASP A 106 0.33 -10.62 50.97
CA ASP A 106 -0.31 -9.78 51.98
C ASP A 106 0.48 -8.49 52.33
N LYS A 107 1.79 -8.45 52.01
CA LYS A 107 2.67 -7.30 52.31
C LYS A 107 2.70 -6.25 51.19
N LEU A 108 2.30 -6.60 49.97
CA LEU A 108 2.49 -5.78 48.77
C LEU A 108 1.16 -5.24 48.21
N SER A 109 1.07 -3.91 48.09
CA SER A 109 -0.02 -3.24 47.38
C SER A 109 0.04 -3.49 45.86
N ALA A 110 -1.06 -3.22 45.15
CA ALA A 110 -1.07 -3.31 43.69
C ALA A 110 -0.06 -2.35 43.03
N ARG A 111 0.11 -1.14 43.59
CA ARG A 111 1.08 -0.12 43.16
C ARG A 111 2.52 -0.62 43.34
N GLU A 112 2.83 -1.26 44.47
CA GLU A 112 4.15 -1.84 44.72
C GLU A 112 4.46 -3.01 43.76
N LEU A 113 3.47 -3.83 43.41
CA LEU A 113 3.68 -4.92 42.43
C LEU A 113 3.92 -4.39 41.00
N GLN A 114 3.24 -3.31 40.60
CA GLN A 114 3.57 -2.58 39.37
C GLN A 114 5.00 -1.99 39.43
N LEU A 115 5.42 -1.48 40.58
CA LEU A 115 6.80 -1.00 40.78
C LEU A 115 7.84 -2.14 40.75
N VAL A 116 7.50 -3.36 41.19
CA VAL A 116 8.37 -4.55 41.03
C VAL A 116 8.54 -4.91 39.55
N LEU A 117 7.45 -4.89 38.75
CA LEU A 117 7.54 -5.08 37.29
C LEU A 117 8.45 -4.03 36.64
N VAL A 118 8.25 -2.75 36.97
CA VAL A 118 9.09 -1.63 36.47
C VAL A 118 10.54 -1.75 36.94
N TYR A 119 10.78 -2.29 38.13
CA TYR A 119 12.13 -2.49 38.66
C TYR A 119 12.90 -3.53 37.85
N PHE A 120 12.33 -4.72 37.67
CA PHE A 120 12.98 -5.81 36.93
C PHE A 120 13.01 -5.55 35.41
N SER A 121 12.24 -4.58 34.89
CA SER A 121 12.34 -4.16 33.49
C SER A 121 13.50 -3.21 33.14
N GLN A 122 14.25 -2.74 34.13
CA GLN A 122 15.35 -1.78 33.91
C GLN A 122 16.61 -2.42 33.33
N GLU A 123 17.46 -1.60 32.72
CA GLU A 123 18.68 -2.07 32.06
C GLU A 123 19.66 -2.76 33.02
N GLY A 124 20.15 -3.93 32.59
CA GLY A 124 21.05 -4.77 33.38
C GLY A 124 20.33 -5.63 34.43
N ARG A 125 19.00 -5.72 34.40
CA ARG A 125 18.18 -6.65 35.19
C ARG A 125 17.66 -7.80 34.34
N ASP A 126 17.16 -8.83 35.00
CA ASP A 126 16.64 -10.02 34.34
C ASP A 126 15.20 -9.80 33.86
N SER A 127 15.04 -9.61 32.55
CA SER A 127 13.73 -9.49 31.89
C SER A 127 12.84 -10.72 32.12
N TRP A 128 13.42 -11.90 32.35
CA TRP A 128 12.67 -13.12 32.64
C TRP A 128 11.99 -13.05 34.01
N CYS A 129 12.67 -12.51 35.03
CA CYS A 129 12.07 -12.29 36.35
C CYS A 129 10.85 -11.35 36.28
N ALA A 130 10.86 -10.32 35.42
CA ALA A 130 9.69 -9.46 35.21
C ALA A 130 8.52 -10.19 34.52
N LEU A 131 8.80 -11.13 33.61
CA LEU A 131 7.79 -12.00 33.00
C LEU A 131 7.19 -12.98 34.03
N GLU A 132 8.00 -13.56 34.92
CA GLU A 132 7.51 -14.43 36.00
C GLU A 132 6.68 -13.70 37.05
N VAL A 133 7.10 -12.50 37.48
CA VAL A 133 6.29 -11.63 38.36
C VAL A 133 4.93 -11.35 37.73
N PHE A 134 4.90 -11.08 36.42
CA PHE A 134 3.64 -10.89 35.69
C PHE A 134 2.81 -12.18 35.61
N GLU A 135 3.44 -13.34 35.38
CA GLU A 135 2.73 -14.62 35.35
C GLU A 135 2.06 -14.94 36.69
N TRP A 136 2.76 -14.70 37.80
CA TRP A 136 2.25 -14.85 39.15
C TRP A 136 1.08 -13.90 39.44
N LEU A 137 1.22 -12.60 39.11
CA LEU A 137 0.13 -11.61 39.25
C LEU A 137 -1.14 -12.04 38.52
N ARG A 138 -0.98 -12.67 37.36
CA ARG A 138 -2.08 -13.18 36.54
C ARG A 138 -2.72 -14.43 37.16
N LYS A 139 -1.93 -15.35 37.73
CA LYS A 139 -2.43 -16.53 38.48
C LYS A 139 -3.27 -16.10 39.68
N GLU A 140 -2.83 -15.06 40.40
CA GLU A 140 -3.54 -14.44 41.53
C GLU A 140 -4.71 -13.51 41.12
N ASN A 141 -4.98 -13.38 39.82
CA ASN A 141 -6.02 -12.50 39.27
C ASN A 141 -5.89 -11.02 39.74
N ARG A 142 -4.65 -10.57 39.98
CA ARG A 142 -4.28 -9.19 40.38
C ARG A 142 -3.92 -8.29 39.19
N VAL A 143 -4.02 -8.79 37.96
CA VAL A 143 -3.75 -8.03 36.73
C VAL A 143 -4.99 -7.24 36.32
N ASP A 144 -4.95 -5.93 36.53
CA ASP A 144 -5.92 -4.97 36.00
C ASP A 144 -5.53 -4.44 34.61
N LYS A 145 -6.36 -3.55 34.06
CA LYS A 145 -6.14 -2.96 32.73
C LYS A 145 -4.87 -2.11 32.68
N GLU A 146 -4.55 -1.41 33.76
CA GLU A 146 -3.38 -0.54 33.85
C GLU A 146 -2.08 -1.37 33.90
N THR A 147 -2.09 -2.49 34.63
CA THR A 147 -0.98 -3.46 34.68
C THR A 147 -0.77 -4.14 33.32
N MET A 148 -1.84 -4.47 32.58
CA MET A 148 -1.73 -4.94 31.18
C MET A 148 -1.09 -3.89 30.26
N GLU A 149 -1.54 -2.63 30.32
CA GLU A 149 -1.02 -1.54 29.49
C GLU A 149 0.44 -1.21 29.82
N LEU A 150 0.79 -1.21 31.12
CA LEU A 150 2.17 -1.09 31.60
C LEU A 150 3.05 -2.21 31.05
N MET A 151 2.61 -3.46 31.16
CA MET A 151 3.39 -4.60 30.69
C MET A 151 3.60 -4.55 29.17
N VAL A 152 2.57 -4.22 28.38
CA VAL A 152 2.70 -4.00 26.93
C VAL A 152 3.68 -2.86 26.60
N SER A 153 3.71 -1.79 27.39
CA SER A 153 4.67 -0.69 27.26
C SER A 153 6.11 -1.16 27.50
N ILE A 154 6.32 -1.94 28.58
CA ILE A 154 7.62 -2.54 28.91
C ILE A 154 8.10 -3.46 27.77
N MET A 155 7.25 -4.34 27.25
CA MET A 155 7.59 -5.22 26.12
C MET A 155 8.00 -4.41 24.88
N CYS A 156 7.28 -3.33 24.56
CA CYS A 156 7.64 -2.43 23.47
C CYS A 156 9.03 -1.80 23.67
N SER A 157 9.37 -1.43 24.92
CA SER A 157 10.69 -0.87 25.26
C SER A 157 11.80 -1.91 25.08
N TRP A 158 11.63 -3.14 25.58
CA TRP A 158 12.61 -4.22 25.41
C TRP A 158 12.82 -4.61 23.93
N ILE A 159 11.73 -4.81 23.17
CA ILE A 159 11.81 -5.10 21.73
C ILE A 159 12.57 -3.99 20.99
N LYS A 160 12.25 -2.72 21.30
CA LYS A 160 12.96 -1.58 20.71
C LYS A 160 14.46 -1.62 21.05
N LYS A 161 14.84 -1.92 22.30
CA LYS A 161 16.24 -2.03 22.72
C LYS A 161 16.99 -3.18 22.05
N LEU A 162 16.35 -4.35 21.89
CA LEU A 162 16.95 -5.47 21.13
C LEU A 162 17.24 -5.06 19.69
N ILE A 163 16.29 -4.40 19.02
CA ILE A 163 16.44 -3.94 17.64
C ILE A 163 17.51 -2.84 17.52
N GLU A 164 17.52 -1.84 18.41
CA GLU A 164 18.51 -0.75 18.45
C GLU A 164 19.92 -1.25 18.85
N GLY A 165 20.01 -2.33 19.63
CA GLY A 165 21.25 -3.02 19.97
C GLY A 165 21.77 -4.00 18.90
N GLU A 166 21.13 -4.05 17.73
CA GLU A 166 21.44 -4.96 16.62
C GLU A 166 21.42 -6.47 16.96
N HIS A 167 20.62 -6.87 17.96
CA HIS A 167 20.45 -8.27 18.37
C HIS A 167 19.97 -9.20 17.24
N GLU A 168 20.12 -10.51 17.44
CA GLU A 168 19.62 -11.48 16.48
C GLU A 168 18.09 -11.47 16.43
N ILE A 169 17.54 -11.84 15.28
CA ILE A 169 16.09 -11.93 15.07
C ILE A 169 15.50 -13.05 15.94
N GLY A 170 16.32 -14.05 16.29
CA GLY A 170 15.99 -15.07 17.30
C GLY A 170 15.56 -14.42 18.60
N ASP A 171 16.44 -13.64 19.22
CA ASP A 171 16.21 -12.94 20.50
C ASP A 171 14.87 -12.17 20.55
N VAL A 172 14.51 -11.48 19.47
CA VAL A 172 13.25 -10.72 19.38
C VAL A 172 12.02 -11.62 19.26
N VAL A 173 12.14 -12.77 18.57
CA VAL A 173 11.05 -13.75 18.44
C VAL A 173 10.95 -14.62 19.70
N ASP A 174 12.06 -14.95 20.34
CA ASP A 174 12.12 -15.67 21.61
C ASP A 174 11.37 -14.85 22.69
N LEU A 175 11.64 -13.54 22.81
CA LEU A 175 10.88 -12.65 23.71
C LEU A 175 9.36 -12.65 23.42
N LEU A 176 8.95 -12.66 22.14
CA LEU A 176 7.52 -12.73 21.76
C LEU A 176 6.88 -14.09 22.12
N VAL A 177 7.66 -15.17 22.14
CA VAL A 177 7.21 -16.50 22.57
C VAL A 177 7.12 -16.57 24.09
N ASP A 178 8.13 -16.06 24.82
CA ASP A 178 8.12 -16.01 26.28
C ASP A 178 6.95 -15.19 26.82
N MET A 179 6.58 -14.10 26.12
CA MET A 179 5.34 -13.35 26.35
C MET A 179 4.08 -14.23 26.24
N ASP A 180 3.94 -15.04 25.19
CA ASP A 180 2.77 -15.93 25.03
C ASP A 180 2.78 -17.08 26.05
N CYS A 181 3.95 -17.53 26.50
CA CYS A 181 4.09 -18.48 27.62
C CYS A 181 3.53 -17.91 28.93
N VAL A 182 3.86 -16.66 29.28
CA VAL A 182 3.20 -15.94 30.39
C VAL A 182 1.81 -15.40 30.02
N GLY A 183 1.29 -15.79 28.84
CA GLY A 183 0.01 -15.42 28.25
C GLY A 183 -0.29 -13.94 28.18
N LEU A 184 0.75 -13.11 28.07
CA LEU A 184 0.71 -11.83 27.40
C LEU A 184 0.64 -12.08 25.89
N LYS A 185 -0.50 -12.57 25.42
CA LYS A 185 -0.68 -12.91 24.00
C LYS A 185 -0.34 -11.69 23.14
N PRO A 186 0.70 -11.74 22.29
CA PRO A 186 1.09 -10.60 21.47
C PRO A 186 -0.12 -10.12 20.64
N SER A 187 -0.49 -8.85 20.77
CA SER A 187 -1.50 -8.29 19.87
C SER A 187 -0.90 -8.12 18.48
N PHE A 188 -1.71 -8.16 17.43
CA PHE A 188 -1.20 -7.89 16.08
C PHE A 188 -0.50 -6.52 15.97
N SER A 189 -0.95 -5.53 16.77
CA SER A 189 -0.32 -4.22 16.93
C SER A 189 1.17 -4.30 17.35
N MET A 190 1.52 -5.25 18.22
CA MET A 190 2.92 -5.48 18.62
C MET A 190 3.78 -5.92 17.41
N ILE A 191 3.26 -6.82 16.58
CA ILE A 191 3.98 -7.29 15.39
C ILE A 191 4.05 -6.19 14.31
N GLU A 192 2.97 -5.42 14.10
CA GLU A 192 3.00 -4.20 13.26
C GLU A 192 4.08 -3.22 13.74
N LYS A 193 4.28 -3.10 15.06
CA LYS A 193 5.31 -2.24 15.67
C LYS A 193 6.72 -2.77 15.44
N VAL A 194 6.98 -4.07 15.65
CA VAL A 194 8.29 -4.71 15.37
C VAL A 194 8.66 -4.54 13.90
N ILE A 195 7.74 -4.85 12.98
CA ILE A 195 7.93 -4.67 11.53
C ILE A 195 8.27 -3.21 11.23
N SER A 196 7.55 -2.25 11.84
CA SER A 196 7.79 -0.82 11.66
C SER A 196 9.15 -0.37 12.16
N LEU A 197 9.62 -0.85 13.32
CA LEU A 197 10.92 -0.49 13.89
C LEU A 197 12.06 -0.92 12.97
N TYR A 198 12.09 -2.18 12.52
CA TYR A 198 13.08 -2.63 11.52
C TYR A 198 12.98 -1.84 10.21
N TRP A 199 11.77 -1.48 9.77
CA TRP A 199 11.56 -0.71 8.53
C TRP A 199 12.06 0.74 8.63
N GLU A 200 11.88 1.38 9.79
CA GLU A 200 12.25 2.77 10.08
C GLU A 200 13.75 2.94 10.29
N ILE A 201 14.41 1.95 10.88
CA ILE A 201 15.88 1.88 11.01
C ILE A 201 16.55 1.63 9.65
N GLY A 202 15.82 1.04 8.69
CA GLY A 202 16.30 0.76 7.33
C GLY A 202 16.72 -0.70 7.09
N GLU A 203 16.68 -1.53 8.12
CA GLU A 203 17.01 -2.96 8.12
C GLU A 203 15.87 -3.81 7.52
N LYS A 204 15.56 -3.55 6.24
CA LYS A 204 14.42 -4.16 5.53
C LYS A 204 14.56 -5.69 5.40
N GLU A 205 15.77 -6.18 5.20
CA GLU A 205 16.12 -7.60 5.15
C GLU A 205 15.91 -8.28 6.52
N LYS A 206 16.20 -7.59 7.64
CA LYS A 206 15.86 -8.09 8.98
C LYS A 206 14.34 -8.09 9.19
N SER A 207 13.63 -7.07 8.74
CA SER A 207 12.15 -7.03 8.77
C SER A 207 11.50 -8.21 8.03
N VAL A 208 12.00 -8.53 6.82
CA VAL A 208 11.59 -9.73 6.05
C VAL A 208 11.89 -11.02 6.80
N SER A 209 13.08 -11.13 7.39
CA SER A 209 13.52 -12.33 8.09
C SER A 209 12.77 -12.54 9.41
N PHE A 210 12.40 -11.45 10.11
CA PHE A 210 11.53 -11.46 11.29
C PHE A 210 10.14 -12.02 10.96
N VAL A 211 9.46 -11.50 9.93
CA VAL A 211 8.14 -12.05 9.54
C VAL A 211 8.25 -13.50 9.09
N LYS A 212 9.36 -13.87 8.43
CA LYS A 212 9.63 -15.27 8.05
C LYS A 212 9.71 -16.19 9.27
N GLU A 213 10.31 -15.73 10.37
CA GLU A 213 10.46 -16.51 11.60
C GLU A 213 9.17 -16.56 12.43
N VAL A 214 8.44 -15.45 12.52
CA VAL A 214 7.07 -15.39 13.10
C VAL A 214 6.14 -16.43 12.44
N LEU A 215 6.15 -16.53 11.11
CA LEU A 215 5.37 -17.51 10.36
C LEU A 215 5.86 -18.96 10.54
N ARG A 216 7.16 -19.18 10.75
CA ARG A 216 7.72 -20.54 10.95
C ARG A 216 7.35 -21.14 12.29
N ARG A 217 7.36 -20.30 13.33
CA ARG A 217 7.04 -20.72 14.71
C ARG A 217 5.55 -20.67 15.03
N GLU A 218 4.72 -20.26 14.06
CA GLU A 218 3.27 -20.05 14.21
C GLU A 218 2.94 -19.22 15.48
N VAL A 219 3.73 -18.15 15.74
CA VAL A 219 3.60 -17.30 16.94
C VAL A 219 2.18 -16.77 17.02
N ALA A 220 1.47 -17.09 18.11
CA ALA A 220 0.09 -16.70 18.29
C ALA A 220 -0.04 -15.19 18.47
N TYR A 221 -0.87 -14.56 17.65
CA TYR A 221 -1.31 -13.18 17.87
C TYR A 221 -2.81 -13.07 17.67
N PHE A 222 -3.46 -12.23 18.47
CA PHE A 222 -4.86 -11.91 18.25
C PHE A 222 -5.02 -10.79 17.22
N GLU A 223 -5.92 -11.01 16.26
CA GLU A 223 -6.52 -9.93 15.50
C GLU A 223 -7.44 -9.15 16.43
N ASP A 224 -7.14 -7.86 16.62
CA ASP A 224 -7.98 -6.94 17.39
C ASP A 224 -9.24 -6.61 16.56
N ASP A 225 -10.43 -6.59 17.17
CA ASP A 225 -11.74 -6.51 16.51
C ASP A 225 -12.01 -5.17 15.76
N GLY A 226 -11.00 -4.29 15.70
CA GLY A 226 -11.00 -3.02 14.99
C GLY A 226 -10.99 -3.14 13.46
N GLU A 227 -12.17 -3.29 12.87
CA GLU A 227 -12.53 -3.00 11.47
C GLU A 227 -11.54 -3.46 10.37
N GLY A 228 -11.33 -4.77 10.25
CA GLY A 228 -11.31 -5.47 8.96
C GLY A 228 -10.11 -5.31 8.00
N GLN A 229 -9.76 -6.43 7.36
CA GLN A 229 -8.82 -6.53 6.21
C GLN A 229 -7.33 -6.28 6.52
N LYS A 230 -6.90 -6.38 7.78
CA LYS A 230 -5.46 -6.44 8.11
C LYS A 230 -4.90 -7.78 7.61
N GLY A 231 -3.90 -7.75 6.73
CA GLY A 231 -3.32 -8.95 6.14
C GLY A 231 -2.28 -9.66 7.01
N GLY A 232 -2.43 -9.63 8.34
CA GLY A 232 -1.41 -10.13 9.27
C GLY A 232 0.01 -9.60 9.01
N PRO A 233 1.04 -10.24 9.60
CA PRO A 233 2.44 -9.85 9.44
C PRO A 233 2.92 -9.78 7.99
N THR A 234 2.55 -10.73 7.13
CA THR A 234 3.01 -10.72 5.72
C THR A 234 2.40 -9.58 4.93
N GLY A 235 1.08 -9.39 5.07
CA GLY A 235 0.33 -8.36 4.37
C GLY A 235 0.70 -6.97 4.82
N TYR A 236 0.99 -6.77 6.12
CA TYR A 236 1.47 -5.51 6.64
C TYR A 236 2.86 -5.14 6.10
N LEU A 237 3.79 -6.10 6.05
CA LEU A 237 5.11 -5.91 5.46
C LEU A 237 5.03 -5.61 3.95
N ALA A 238 4.20 -6.36 3.21
CA ALA A 238 3.92 -6.08 1.80
C ALA A 238 3.27 -4.69 1.61
N TRP A 239 2.40 -4.26 2.52
CA TRP A 239 1.81 -2.92 2.50
C TRP A 239 2.84 -1.81 2.75
N LYS A 240 3.77 -1.98 3.71
CA LYS A 240 4.90 -1.06 3.92
C LYS A 240 5.74 -0.91 2.64
N MET A 241 6.08 -2.03 1.99
CA MET A 241 6.74 -2.02 0.67
C MET A 241 5.95 -1.25 -0.40
N MET A 242 4.61 -1.39 -0.43
CA MET A 242 3.76 -0.63 -1.35
C MET A 242 3.68 0.87 -1.03
N VAL A 243 3.81 1.28 0.24
CA VAL A 243 3.86 2.69 0.65
C VAL A 243 5.15 3.34 0.16
N ASP A 244 6.28 2.62 0.23
CA ASP A 244 7.57 3.04 -0.35
C ASP A 244 7.57 3.05 -1.90
N GLY A 245 6.53 2.51 -2.54
CA GLY A 245 6.43 2.37 -4.00
C GLY A 245 7.11 1.12 -4.59
N ASN A 246 7.65 0.23 -3.75
CA ASN A 246 8.34 -1.00 -4.16
C ASN A 246 7.34 -2.14 -4.44
N TYR A 247 6.39 -1.90 -5.35
CA TYR A 247 5.27 -2.81 -5.62
C TYR A 247 5.71 -4.22 -6.04
N ARG A 248 6.70 -4.31 -6.94
CA ARG A 248 7.19 -5.61 -7.42
C ARG A 248 7.84 -6.45 -6.33
N ASP A 249 8.50 -5.83 -5.37
CA ASP A 249 9.16 -6.55 -4.28
C ASP A 249 8.14 -7.00 -3.22
N ALA A 250 7.06 -6.23 -3.00
CA ALA A 250 5.88 -6.67 -2.24
C ALA A 250 5.21 -7.92 -2.85
N VAL A 251 5.03 -7.96 -4.18
CA VAL A 251 4.48 -9.13 -4.88
C VAL A 251 5.37 -10.36 -4.66
N LYS A 252 6.68 -10.19 -4.87
CA LYS A 252 7.67 -11.26 -4.73
C LYS A 252 7.81 -11.78 -3.31
N LEU A 253 7.71 -10.92 -2.30
CA LEU A 253 7.76 -11.29 -0.90
C LEU A 253 6.68 -12.33 -0.57
N VAL A 254 5.42 -12.03 -0.93
CA VAL A 254 4.26 -12.88 -0.65
C VAL A 254 4.36 -14.20 -1.41
N ILE A 255 4.75 -14.17 -2.69
CA ILE A 255 5.01 -15.37 -3.49
C ILE A 255 6.12 -16.22 -2.86
N HIS A 256 7.27 -15.62 -2.53
CA HIS A 256 8.41 -16.32 -1.94
C HIS A 256 8.08 -16.98 -0.60
N PHE A 257 7.28 -16.32 0.26
CA PHE A 257 6.86 -16.91 1.53
C PHE A 257 5.99 -18.15 1.31
N ARG A 258 5.02 -18.09 0.39
CA ARG A 258 4.18 -19.24 0.04
C ARG A 258 5.00 -20.38 -0.58
N GLU A 259 5.89 -20.07 -1.53
CA GLU A 259 6.80 -21.05 -2.14
C GLU A 259 7.81 -21.64 -1.16
N SER A 260 8.15 -20.91 -0.09
CA SER A 260 8.99 -21.42 1.02
C SER A 260 8.24 -22.38 1.96
N GLY A 261 6.99 -22.75 1.67
CA GLY A 261 6.17 -23.62 2.50
C GLY A 261 5.52 -22.95 3.71
N LEU A 262 5.61 -21.62 3.81
CA LEU A 262 4.92 -20.86 4.85
C LEU A 262 3.44 -20.68 4.47
N LYS A 263 2.62 -20.32 5.45
CA LYS A 263 1.19 -20.02 5.27
C LYS A 263 0.94 -18.51 5.43
N PRO A 264 1.22 -17.66 4.42
CA PRO A 264 0.70 -16.31 4.41
C PRO A 264 -0.82 -16.29 4.58
N GLU A 265 -1.28 -15.21 5.18
CA GLU A 265 -2.66 -14.86 5.42
C GLU A 265 -3.37 -14.59 4.08
N VAL A 266 -4.63 -14.99 3.94
CA VAL A 266 -5.36 -14.85 2.65
C VAL A 266 -5.43 -13.40 2.17
N TYR A 267 -5.52 -12.44 3.09
CA TYR A 267 -5.49 -11.01 2.79
C TYR A 267 -4.13 -10.51 2.28
N SER A 268 -3.02 -11.20 2.57
CA SER A 268 -1.68 -10.88 2.05
C SER A 268 -1.59 -11.08 0.55
N TYR A 269 -2.23 -12.13 0.02
CA TYR A 269 -2.37 -12.32 -1.42
C TYR A 269 -3.20 -11.19 -2.06
N LEU A 270 -4.28 -10.73 -1.40
CA LEU A 270 -5.08 -9.59 -1.88
C LEU A 270 -4.30 -8.27 -1.86
N ILE A 271 -3.42 -8.06 -0.88
CA ILE A 271 -2.50 -6.91 -0.83
C ILE A 271 -1.48 -7.01 -1.98
N ALA A 272 -0.86 -8.17 -2.19
CA ALA A 272 0.04 -8.40 -3.32
C ALA A 272 -0.64 -8.23 -4.69
N MET A 273 -1.87 -8.71 -4.89
CA MET A 273 -2.66 -8.42 -6.10
C MET A 273 -2.88 -6.91 -6.30
N THR A 274 -3.06 -6.16 -5.20
CA THR A 274 -3.17 -4.70 -5.25
C THR A 274 -1.84 -4.05 -5.66
N ALA A 275 -0.70 -4.63 -5.25
CA ALA A 275 0.64 -4.22 -5.70
C ALA A 275 0.84 -4.48 -7.20
N VAL A 276 0.43 -5.64 -7.74
CA VAL A 276 0.45 -5.94 -9.18
C VAL A 276 -0.30 -4.86 -9.98
N VAL A 277 -1.50 -4.47 -9.55
CA VAL A 277 -2.29 -3.41 -10.20
C VAL A 277 -1.56 -2.06 -10.19
N LYS A 278 -0.96 -1.67 -9.05
CA LYS A 278 -0.19 -0.42 -8.95
C LYS A 278 1.04 -0.43 -9.85
N GLU A 279 1.80 -1.52 -9.86
CA GLU A 279 2.98 -1.71 -10.72
C GLU A 279 2.61 -1.60 -12.21
N LEU A 280 1.59 -2.34 -12.66
CA LEU A 280 1.12 -2.27 -14.05
C LEU A 280 0.63 -0.87 -14.44
N ASN A 281 0.04 -0.11 -13.51
CA ASN A 281 -0.37 1.28 -13.76
C ASN A 281 0.83 2.22 -13.94
N GLU A 282 1.83 2.15 -13.07
CA GLU A 282 3.07 2.95 -13.22
C GLU A 282 3.85 2.56 -14.46
N PHE A 283 3.98 1.26 -14.74
CA PHE A 283 4.53 0.73 -15.98
C PHE A 283 3.80 1.28 -17.22
N ALA A 284 2.45 1.25 -17.23
CA ALA A 284 1.66 1.81 -18.31
C ALA A 284 1.81 3.34 -18.44
N LYS A 285 2.09 4.08 -17.36
CA LYS A 285 2.42 5.53 -17.40
C LYS A 285 3.82 5.75 -17.97
N ALA A 286 4.81 4.95 -17.56
CA ALA A 286 6.18 5.00 -18.07
C ALA A 286 6.23 4.73 -19.58
N LEU A 287 5.56 3.67 -20.06
CA LEU A 287 5.43 3.35 -21.49
C LEU A 287 4.77 4.47 -22.30
N ARG A 288 3.78 5.17 -21.72
CA ARG A 288 3.15 6.34 -22.37
C ARG A 288 4.13 7.49 -22.54
N LYS A 289 4.96 7.80 -21.53
CA LYS A 289 6.02 8.82 -21.62
C LYS A 289 7.07 8.43 -22.65
N LEU A 290 7.53 7.17 -22.64
CA LEU A 290 8.51 6.61 -23.57
C LEU A 290 8.03 6.72 -25.04
N LYS A 291 6.80 6.30 -25.33
CA LYS A 291 6.17 6.47 -26.66
C LYS A 291 5.96 7.93 -27.05
N GLY A 292 5.86 8.85 -26.08
CA GLY A 292 5.85 10.30 -26.30
C GLY A 292 7.20 10.81 -26.80
N PHE A 293 8.29 10.46 -26.12
CA PHE A 293 9.65 10.88 -26.48
C PHE A 293 10.09 10.35 -27.86
N ALA A 294 9.71 9.13 -28.22
CA ALA A 294 9.96 8.58 -29.56
C ALA A 294 9.21 9.39 -30.64
N LYS A 295 7.94 9.72 -30.42
CA LYS A 295 7.13 10.55 -31.35
C LYS A 295 7.65 11.98 -31.52
N SER A 296 8.34 12.53 -30.53
CA SER A 296 8.99 13.83 -30.62
C SER A 296 10.44 13.77 -31.15
N GLY A 297 10.94 12.59 -31.54
CA GLY A 297 12.31 12.41 -32.02
C GLY A 297 13.40 12.64 -30.96
N LEU A 298 13.06 12.62 -29.66
CA LEU A 298 14.00 12.83 -28.57
C LEU A 298 14.78 11.55 -28.20
N ILE A 299 14.25 10.38 -28.61
CA ILE A 299 14.91 9.08 -28.52
C ILE A 299 14.65 8.32 -29.83
N ALA A 300 15.50 7.35 -30.14
CA ALA A 300 15.25 6.39 -31.21
C ALA A 300 13.99 5.55 -30.92
N GLU A 301 13.42 4.95 -31.97
CA GLU A 301 12.35 3.96 -31.80
C GLU A 301 12.87 2.73 -31.01
N LEU A 302 11.97 2.06 -30.31
CA LEU A 302 12.30 0.87 -29.54
C LEU A 302 12.68 -0.28 -30.48
N ASP A 303 13.86 -0.85 -30.26
CA ASP A 303 14.26 -2.08 -30.94
C ASP A 303 13.43 -3.29 -30.49
N ALA A 304 13.63 -4.41 -31.21
CA ALA A 304 12.90 -5.64 -30.97
C ALA A 304 13.19 -6.26 -29.58
N GLU A 305 14.40 -6.11 -29.05
CA GLU A 305 14.77 -6.69 -27.75
C GLU A 305 14.19 -5.89 -26.59
N ASN A 306 14.23 -4.56 -26.64
CA ASN A 306 13.56 -3.70 -25.67
C ASN A 306 12.04 -3.92 -25.68
N THR A 307 11.45 -4.14 -26.87
CA THR A 307 10.03 -4.48 -27.01
C THR A 307 9.71 -5.82 -26.34
N ARG A 308 10.52 -6.85 -26.60
CA ARG A 308 10.40 -8.17 -25.97
C ARG A 308 10.56 -8.12 -24.44
N LEU A 309 11.48 -7.31 -23.93
CA LEU A 309 11.66 -7.11 -22.49
C LEU A 309 10.45 -6.42 -21.83
N ILE A 310 9.84 -5.45 -22.51
CA ILE A 310 8.61 -4.77 -22.09
C ILE A 310 7.44 -5.77 -22.03
N GLU A 311 7.25 -6.58 -23.08
CA GLU A 311 6.20 -7.59 -23.16
C GLU A 311 6.38 -8.70 -22.12
N LYS A 312 7.62 -9.16 -21.91
CA LYS A 312 7.94 -10.14 -20.86
C LYS A 312 7.63 -9.58 -19.48
N TYR A 313 8.10 -8.37 -19.15
CA TYR A 313 7.85 -7.75 -17.84
C TYR A 313 6.35 -7.65 -17.52
N GLN A 314 5.55 -7.26 -18.51
CA GLN A 314 4.10 -7.20 -18.35
C GLN A 314 3.48 -8.59 -18.16
N SER A 315 3.96 -9.59 -18.91
CA SER A 315 3.45 -10.96 -18.86
C SER A 315 3.78 -11.65 -17.54
N ASP A 316 5.01 -11.47 -17.03
CA ASP A 316 5.46 -11.98 -15.73
C ASP A 316 4.56 -11.41 -14.60
N LEU A 317 4.30 -10.09 -14.59
CA LEU A 317 3.41 -9.44 -13.60
C LEU A 317 1.94 -9.92 -13.68
N ILE A 318 1.42 -10.19 -14.88
CA ILE A 318 0.08 -10.76 -15.05
C ILE A 318 0.04 -12.19 -14.51
N ALA A 319 1.10 -12.98 -14.75
CA ALA A 319 1.20 -14.35 -14.23
C ALA A 319 1.25 -14.36 -12.71
N ASP A 320 2.03 -13.46 -12.08
CA ASP A 320 2.06 -13.28 -10.62
C ASP A 320 0.65 -12.96 -10.07
N GLY A 321 -0.07 -12.01 -10.68
CA GLY A 321 -1.43 -11.64 -10.27
C GLY A 321 -2.47 -12.75 -10.45
N VAL A 322 -2.33 -13.58 -11.49
CA VAL A 322 -3.18 -14.77 -11.68
C VAL A 322 -2.83 -15.84 -10.64
N CYS A 323 -1.55 -16.07 -10.36
CA CYS A 323 -1.08 -17.03 -9.35
C CYS A 323 -1.66 -16.69 -7.97
N LEU A 324 -1.47 -15.45 -7.51
CA LEU A 324 -2.04 -14.92 -6.27
C LEU A 324 -3.57 -15.07 -6.21
N SER A 325 -4.27 -14.82 -7.33
CA SER A 325 -5.72 -14.97 -7.38
C SER A 325 -6.18 -16.42 -7.16
N SER A 326 -5.41 -17.39 -7.67
CA SER A 326 -5.70 -18.81 -7.46
C SER A 326 -5.54 -19.24 -5.99
N TRP A 327 -4.56 -18.71 -5.27
CA TRP A 327 -4.36 -18.99 -3.85
C TRP A 327 -5.48 -18.38 -2.99
N VAL A 328 -5.95 -17.16 -3.27
CA VAL A 328 -7.14 -16.60 -2.60
C VAL A 328 -8.39 -17.46 -2.85
N ILE A 329 -8.55 -18.03 -4.04
CA ILE A 329 -9.70 -18.89 -4.36
C ILE A 329 -9.61 -20.26 -3.65
N GLN A 330 -8.39 -20.79 -3.48
CA GLN A 330 -8.12 -22.08 -2.83
C GLN A 330 -8.22 -22.01 -1.30
N GLU A 331 -7.76 -20.92 -0.68
CA GLU A 331 -7.62 -20.79 0.78
C GLU A 331 -8.66 -19.84 1.40
N GLY A 332 -9.23 -18.94 0.60
CA GLY A 332 -10.17 -17.92 1.05
C GLY A 332 -11.63 -18.36 1.00
N SER A 333 -12.45 -17.63 1.75
CA SER A 333 -13.90 -17.81 1.74
C SER A 333 -14.54 -17.25 0.45
N PRO A 334 -15.68 -17.79 -0.01
CA PRO A 334 -16.34 -17.33 -1.24
C PRO A 334 -16.72 -15.84 -1.27
N SER A 335 -16.84 -15.18 -0.11
CA SER A 335 -17.08 -13.73 -0.03
C SER A 335 -15.93 -12.90 -0.62
N LEU A 336 -14.71 -13.46 -0.67
CA LEU A 336 -13.55 -12.80 -1.27
C LEU A 336 -13.53 -12.87 -2.80
N TYR A 337 -14.27 -13.80 -3.43
CA TYR A 337 -14.19 -14.04 -4.88
C TYR A 337 -14.57 -12.79 -5.70
N GLY A 338 -15.61 -12.06 -5.28
CA GLY A 338 -15.97 -10.79 -5.90
C GLY A 338 -14.88 -9.71 -5.78
N VAL A 339 -14.00 -9.78 -4.78
CA VAL A 339 -12.86 -8.87 -4.60
C VAL A 339 -11.65 -9.34 -5.43
N VAL A 340 -11.48 -10.65 -5.61
CA VAL A 340 -10.48 -11.24 -6.51
C VAL A 340 -10.75 -10.84 -7.96
N HIS A 341 -11.97 -11.03 -8.46
CA HIS A 341 -12.33 -10.67 -9.84
C HIS A 341 -12.24 -9.16 -10.10
N GLU A 342 -12.53 -8.31 -9.12
CA GLU A 342 -12.32 -6.86 -9.21
C GLU A 342 -10.83 -6.50 -9.37
N ARG A 343 -9.94 -7.14 -8.60
CA ARG A 343 -8.49 -6.94 -8.70
C ARG A 343 -7.94 -7.47 -10.02
N LEU A 344 -8.40 -8.63 -10.50
CA LEU A 344 -8.06 -9.14 -11.83
C LEU A 344 -8.56 -8.21 -12.95
N LEU A 345 -9.78 -7.68 -12.84
CA LEU A 345 -10.32 -6.69 -13.77
C LEU A 345 -9.43 -5.44 -13.85
N ALA A 346 -9.06 -4.87 -12.70
CA ALA A 346 -8.16 -3.72 -12.63
C ALA A 346 -6.78 -4.04 -13.23
N MET A 347 -6.23 -5.22 -12.94
CA MET A 347 -4.97 -5.71 -13.49
C MET A 347 -5.01 -5.80 -15.02
N TYR A 348 -6.02 -6.45 -15.60
CA TYR A 348 -6.17 -6.56 -17.05
C TYR A 348 -6.45 -5.21 -17.72
N ILE A 349 -7.19 -4.30 -17.07
CA ILE A 349 -7.36 -2.91 -17.53
C ILE A 349 -6.02 -2.17 -17.59
N CYS A 350 -5.19 -2.23 -16.53
CA CYS A 350 -3.88 -1.60 -16.50
C CYS A 350 -2.91 -2.21 -17.52
N ALA A 351 -2.98 -3.53 -17.75
CA ALA A 351 -2.25 -4.21 -18.81
C ALA A 351 -2.75 -3.87 -20.23
N GLY A 352 -4.00 -3.44 -20.38
CA GLY A 352 -4.65 -3.24 -21.67
C GLY A 352 -5.10 -4.55 -22.32
N ARG A 353 -5.49 -5.55 -21.54
CA ARG A 353 -5.93 -6.88 -22.00
C ARG A 353 -7.46 -6.95 -22.08
N GLY A 354 -8.03 -6.50 -23.20
CA GLY A 354 -9.47 -6.29 -23.34
C GLY A 354 -10.33 -7.54 -23.10
N LEU A 355 -10.02 -8.64 -23.77
CA LEU A 355 -10.78 -9.90 -23.66
C LEU A 355 -10.72 -10.51 -22.25
N ASP A 356 -9.57 -10.43 -21.59
CA ASP A 356 -9.39 -10.94 -20.23
C ASP A 356 -10.14 -10.07 -19.21
N ALA A 357 -10.13 -8.75 -19.39
CA ALA A 357 -10.93 -7.82 -18.60
C ALA A 357 -12.44 -8.03 -18.82
N GLU A 358 -12.89 -8.28 -20.06
CA GLU A 358 -14.28 -8.62 -20.37
C GLU A 358 -14.72 -9.89 -19.62
N ARG A 359 -13.87 -10.92 -19.61
CA ARG A 359 -14.12 -12.15 -18.84
C ARG A 359 -14.36 -11.83 -17.36
N GLN A 360 -13.51 -11.02 -16.72
CA GLN A 360 -13.69 -10.68 -15.30
C GLN A 360 -14.98 -9.89 -15.01
N LEU A 361 -15.45 -9.05 -15.94
CA LEU A 361 -16.77 -8.39 -15.81
C LEU A 361 -17.92 -9.42 -15.75
N TRP A 362 -17.80 -10.54 -16.45
CA TRP A 362 -18.76 -11.64 -16.42
C TRP A 362 -18.62 -12.49 -15.15
N GLU A 363 -17.39 -12.85 -14.75
CA GLU A 363 -17.16 -13.59 -13.49
C GLU A 363 -17.68 -12.81 -12.27
N MET A 364 -17.43 -11.49 -12.19
CA MET A 364 -18.01 -10.63 -11.15
C MET A 364 -19.54 -10.75 -11.10
N LYS A 365 -20.20 -10.76 -12.26
CA LYS A 365 -21.66 -10.90 -12.35
C LYS A 365 -22.14 -12.28 -11.88
N LEU A 366 -21.38 -13.34 -12.14
CA LEU A 366 -21.71 -14.70 -11.68
C LEU A 366 -21.61 -14.82 -10.15
N VAL A 367 -20.64 -14.17 -9.52
CA VAL A 367 -20.51 -14.12 -8.04
C VAL A 367 -21.39 -13.03 -7.39
N GLY A 368 -22.40 -12.52 -8.09
CA GLY A 368 -23.38 -11.56 -7.56
C GLY A 368 -22.87 -10.13 -7.37
N LYS A 369 -21.69 -9.79 -7.89
CA LYS A 369 -21.09 -8.45 -7.79
C LYS A 369 -21.22 -7.68 -9.11
N HIS A 370 -21.35 -6.36 -9.02
CA HIS A 370 -21.38 -5.49 -10.20
C HIS A 370 -20.17 -4.56 -10.20
N ALA A 371 -19.42 -4.58 -11.30
CA ALA A 371 -18.42 -3.56 -11.58
C ALA A 371 -19.10 -2.24 -11.96
N ASP A 372 -18.44 -1.13 -11.62
CA ASP A 372 -18.88 0.22 -11.95
C ASP A 372 -19.01 0.43 -13.48
N GLY A 373 -19.93 1.31 -13.89
CA GLY A 373 -20.18 1.63 -15.30
C GLY A 373 -18.94 2.17 -16.00
N ASP A 374 -18.10 2.91 -15.29
CA ASP A 374 -16.85 3.46 -15.82
C ASP A 374 -15.83 2.37 -16.14
N LEU A 375 -15.84 1.23 -15.41
CA LEU A 375 -15.00 0.08 -15.75
C LEU A 375 -15.48 -0.63 -17.02
N TYR A 376 -16.80 -0.71 -17.24
CA TYR A 376 -17.35 -1.22 -18.51
C TYR A 376 -16.95 -0.33 -19.70
N ASP A 377 -17.06 1.00 -19.56
CA ASP A 377 -16.63 1.97 -20.58
C ASP A 377 -15.13 1.84 -20.93
N ILE A 378 -14.28 1.64 -19.91
CA ILE A 378 -12.84 1.43 -20.09
C ILE A 378 -12.54 0.12 -20.83
N VAL A 379 -13.16 -1.00 -20.43
CA VAL A 379 -12.96 -2.30 -21.10
C VAL A 379 -13.44 -2.25 -22.56
N LEU A 380 -14.57 -1.58 -22.82
CA LEU A 380 -15.08 -1.34 -24.17
C LEU A 380 -14.05 -0.59 -25.03
N ALA A 381 -13.46 0.49 -24.50
CA ALA A 381 -12.46 1.28 -25.21
C ALA A 381 -11.15 0.49 -25.46
N ILE A 382 -10.76 -0.41 -24.55
CA ILE A 382 -9.61 -1.30 -24.74
C ILE A 382 -9.90 -2.29 -25.88
N CYS A 383 -11.03 -3.01 -25.82
CA CYS A 383 -11.43 -3.96 -26.86
C CYS A 383 -11.55 -3.29 -28.24
N ALA A 384 -12.12 -2.09 -28.31
CA ALA A 384 -12.20 -1.29 -29.53
C ALA A 384 -10.82 -0.96 -30.10
N SER A 385 -9.87 -0.54 -29.25
CA SER A 385 -8.49 -0.27 -29.68
C SER A 385 -7.74 -1.52 -30.18
N GLN A 386 -8.20 -2.72 -29.81
CA GLN A 386 -7.67 -4.01 -30.24
C GLN A 386 -8.41 -4.61 -31.45
N LYS A 387 -9.45 -3.93 -31.96
CA LYS A 387 -10.36 -4.42 -33.02
C LYS A 387 -11.14 -5.69 -32.62
N GLU A 388 -11.39 -5.88 -31.33
CA GLU A 388 -12.16 -7.01 -30.79
C GLU A 388 -13.67 -6.81 -30.97
N ALA A 389 -14.14 -6.84 -32.22
CA ALA A 389 -15.50 -6.51 -32.61
C ALA A 389 -16.57 -7.36 -31.88
N SER A 390 -16.27 -8.62 -31.57
CA SER A 390 -17.21 -9.49 -30.83
C SER A 390 -17.40 -9.04 -29.37
N ALA A 391 -16.31 -8.64 -28.70
CA ALA A 391 -16.34 -8.11 -27.34
C ALA A 391 -17.04 -6.74 -27.28
N VAL A 392 -16.71 -5.87 -28.24
CA VAL A 392 -17.37 -4.57 -28.42
C VAL A 392 -18.89 -4.74 -28.60
N SER A 393 -19.32 -5.67 -29.45
CA SER A 393 -20.75 -5.98 -29.65
C SER A 393 -21.42 -6.44 -28.35
N ARG A 394 -20.84 -7.42 -27.63
CA ARG A 394 -21.38 -7.91 -26.35
C ARG A 394 -21.49 -6.81 -25.30
N LEU A 395 -20.45 -6.01 -25.11
CA LEU A 395 -20.42 -4.91 -24.14
C LEU A 395 -21.44 -3.81 -24.48
N LEU A 396 -21.64 -3.51 -25.77
CA LEU A 396 -22.62 -2.51 -26.22
C LEU A 396 -24.08 -2.89 -25.97
N THR A 397 -24.43 -4.18 -25.83
CA THR A 397 -25.82 -4.60 -25.50
C THR A 397 -26.35 -3.95 -24.22
N ARG A 398 -25.47 -3.69 -23.25
CA ARG A 398 -25.81 -3.00 -21.99
C ARG A 398 -26.20 -1.54 -22.21
N VAL A 399 -25.68 -0.90 -23.25
CA VAL A 399 -25.84 0.54 -23.53
C VAL A 399 -27.24 0.86 -24.02
N GLU A 400 -27.94 -0.10 -24.62
CA GLU A 400 -29.28 0.13 -25.19
C GLU A 400 -30.32 0.53 -24.12
N VAL A 401 -30.15 0.05 -22.88
CA VAL A 401 -31.07 0.27 -21.75
C VAL A 401 -30.68 1.50 -20.90
N THR A 402 -29.56 2.17 -21.17
CA THR A 402 -29.09 3.31 -20.34
C THR A 402 -29.67 4.67 -20.75
N SER A 403 -29.49 5.67 -19.88
CA SER A 403 -29.90 7.06 -20.12
C SER A 403 -29.11 7.69 -21.29
N SER A 404 -29.69 8.72 -21.93
CA SER A 404 -29.05 9.45 -23.03
C SER A 404 -27.65 9.97 -22.68
N LEU A 405 -27.45 10.46 -21.45
CA LEU A 405 -26.16 10.93 -20.96
C LEU A 405 -25.12 9.80 -20.89
N GLN A 406 -25.50 8.63 -20.36
CA GLN A 406 -24.61 7.47 -20.29
C GLN A 406 -24.31 6.92 -21.70
N LYS A 407 -25.32 6.87 -22.58
CA LYS A 407 -25.13 6.52 -24.00
C LYS A 407 -24.08 7.39 -24.69
N LYS A 408 -24.15 8.72 -24.50
CA LYS A 408 -23.11 9.64 -25.01
C LYS A 408 -21.73 9.29 -24.42
N LYS A 409 -21.63 9.12 -23.09
CA LYS A 409 -20.36 8.79 -22.41
C LYS A 409 -19.73 7.51 -22.99
N THR A 410 -20.48 6.43 -23.05
CA THR A 410 -19.99 5.13 -23.55
C THR A 410 -19.59 5.18 -25.03
N LEU A 411 -20.36 5.88 -25.89
CA LEU A 411 -20.01 6.04 -27.30
C LEU A 411 -18.75 6.92 -27.51
N SER A 412 -18.55 7.96 -26.69
CA SER A 412 -17.28 8.72 -26.67
C SER A 412 -16.09 7.84 -26.24
N TRP A 413 -16.25 6.95 -25.27
CA TRP A 413 -15.20 5.98 -24.90
C TRP A 413 -14.90 4.99 -26.03
N LEU A 414 -15.93 4.43 -26.68
CA LEU A 414 -15.79 3.56 -27.85
C LEU A 414 -14.99 4.22 -28.97
N LEU A 415 -15.39 5.45 -29.35
CA LEU A 415 -14.75 6.25 -30.38
C LEU A 415 -13.28 6.53 -30.04
N ARG A 416 -12.98 6.93 -28.80
CA ARG A 416 -11.60 7.15 -28.32
C ARG A 416 -10.77 5.86 -28.30
N GLY A 417 -11.41 4.71 -28.04
CA GLY A 417 -10.81 3.38 -28.19
C GLY A 417 -10.35 3.10 -29.62
N TYR A 418 -11.26 3.22 -30.59
CA TYR A 418 -10.94 3.06 -32.01
C TYR A 418 -9.87 4.06 -32.52
N LEU A 419 -9.93 5.33 -32.08
CA LEU A 419 -8.88 6.31 -32.39
C LEU A 419 -7.50 5.90 -31.87
N LYS A 420 -7.44 5.29 -30.68
CA LYS A 420 -6.20 4.85 -30.03
C LYS A 420 -5.56 3.65 -30.75
N GLY A 421 -6.36 2.73 -31.29
CA GLY A 421 -5.87 1.60 -32.08
C GLY A 421 -5.70 1.87 -33.58
N GLY A 422 -6.16 3.02 -34.08
CA GLY A 422 -6.06 3.40 -35.49
C GLY A 422 -7.19 2.88 -36.39
N GLN A 423 -8.28 2.41 -35.79
CA GLN A 423 -9.53 2.00 -36.44
C GLN A 423 -10.37 3.23 -36.82
N TYR A 424 -9.85 4.08 -37.72
CA TYR A 424 -10.45 5.39 -38.02
C TYR A 424 -11.80 5.31 -38.72
N ASP A 425 -12.05 4.24 -39.48
CA ASP A 425 -13.31 4.01 -40.18
C ASP A 425 -14.39 3.60 -39.16
N GLU A 426 -14.09 2.65 -38.27
CA GLU A 426 -14.96 2.25 -37.16
C GLU A 426 -15.21 3.41 -36.17
N ALA A 427 -14.24 4.31 -35.97
CA ALA A 427 -14.41 5.55 -35.20
C ALA A 427 -15.37 6.55 -35.87
N ALA A 428 -15.40 6.61 -37.20
CA ALA A 428 -16.33 7.43 -37.95
C ALA A 428 -17.75 6.87 -37.91
N GLU A 429 -17.92 5.55 -38.01
CA GLU A 429 -19.21 4.87 -37.82
C GLU A 429 -19.77 5.13 -36.40
N ALA A 430 -18.94 5.03 -35.36
CA ALA A 430 -19.34 5.35 -33.99
C ALA A 430 -19.80 6.82 -33.84
N LEU A 431 -19.12 7.76 -34.51
CA LEU A 431 -19.48 9.17 -34.53
C LEU A 431 -20.82 9.40 -35.26
N VAL A 432 -21.03 8.80 -36.44
CA VAL A 432 -22.30 8.88 -37.17
C VAL A 432 -23.44 8.29 -36.34
N LYS A 433 -23.23 7.14 -35.69
CA LYS A 433 -24.19 6.53 -34.76
C LYS A 433 -24.57 7.45 -33.60
N MET A 434 -23.65 8.27 -33.09
CA MET A 434 -23.99 9.30 -32.09
C MET A 434 -24.93 10.35 -32.67
N LEU A 435 -24.65 10.86 -33.88
CA LEU A 435 -25.51 11.85 -34.56
C LEU A 435 -26.91 11.30 -34.84
N ASP A 436 -27.01 10.06 -35.33
CA ASP A 436 -28.29 9.40 -35.61
C ASP A 436 -29.12 9.12 -34.34
N MET A 437 -28.47 9.09 -33.17
CA MET A 437 -29.12 9.02 -31.85
C MET A 437 -29.42 10.42 -31.25
N GLY A 438 -29.17 11.51 -31.98
CA GLY A 438 -29.32 12.89 -31.48
C GLY A 438 -28.26 13.30 -30.45
N LEU A 439 -27.15 12.57 -30.35
CA LEU A 439 -26.08 12.79 -29.38
C LEU A 439 -24.93 13.57 -30.04
N CYS A 440 -24.78 14.86 -29.72
CA CYS A 440 -23.72 15.69 -30.30
C CYS A 440 -22.31 15.23 -29.83
N PRO A 441 -21.40 14.80 -30.73
CA PRO A 441 -20.04 14.40 -30.39
C PRO A 441 -19.16 15.61 -30.03
N ASP A 442 -18.22 15.40 -29.11
CA ASP A 442 -17.32 16.46 -28.65
C ASP A 442 -16.42 16.95 -29.81
N TYR A 443 -16.09 18.25 -29.80
CA TYR A 443 -15.31 18.88 -30.88
C TYR A 443 -13.94 18.19 -31.10
N LEU A 444 -13.24 17.85 -30.01
CA LEU A 444 -11.94 17.17 -30.10
C LEU A 444 -12.05 15.77 -30.69
N ASP A 445 -13.13 15.04 -30.41
CA ASP A 445 -13.38 13.71 -30.97
C ASP A 445 -13.63 13.81 -32.48
N ARG A 446 -14.47 14.75 -32.92
CA ARG A 446 -14.70 15.05 -34.36
C ARG A 446 -13.39 15.37 -35.09
N VAL A 447 -12.58 16.29 -34.53
CA VAL A 447 -11.29 16.68 -35.11
C VAL A 447 -10.32 15.49 -35.19
N ALA A 448 -10.25 14.66 -34.16
CA ALA A 448 -9.35 13.52 -34.12
C ALA A 448 -9.71 12.44 -35.16
N VAL A 449 -11.00 12.13 -35.35
CA VAL A 449 -11.46 11.20 -36.41
C VAL A 449 -11.13 11.75 -37.80
N LEU A 450 -11.46 13.02 -38.08
CA LEU A 450 -11.15 13.67 -39.36
C LEU A 450 -9.64 13.71 -39.65
N GLN A 451 -8.80 13.98 -38.65
CA GLN A 451 -7.34 13.93 -38.80
C GLN A 451 -6.81 12.50 -39.04
N GLY A 452 -7.39 11.50 -38.38
CA GLY A 452 -7.05 10.09 -38.57
C GLY A 452 -7.35 9.60 -39.99
N LEU A 453 -8.59 9.81 -40.44
CA LEU A 453 -9.01 9.52 -41.81
C LEU A 453 -8.14 10.27 -42.84
N ARG A 454 -7.89 11.58 -42.64
CA ARG A 454 -7.04 12.37 -43.55
C ARG A 454 -5.63 11.80 -43.71
N LYS A 455 -5.05 11.18 -42.68
CA LYS A 455 -3.74 10.52 -42.78
C LYS A 455 -3.80 9.24 -43.64
N ARG A 456 -4.93 8.51 -43.63
CA ARG A 456 -5.15 7.32 -44.49
C ARG A 456 -5.35 7.64 -45.98
N ILE A 457 -5.86 8.83 -46.32
CA ILE A 457 -6.12 9.27 -47.72
C ILE A 457 -4.86 9.22 -48.62
N GLN A 458 -3.65 9.13 -48.06
CA GLN A 458 -2.42 8.93 -48.85
C GLN A 458 -2.35 7.59 -49.60
N GLN A 459 -3.23 6.63 -49.29
CA GLN A 459 -3.37 5.36 -50.03
C GLN A 459 -4.72 5.29 -50.78
N TRP A 460 -4.75 4.64 -51.94
CA TRP A 460 -5.95 4.51 -52.76
C TRP A 460 -7.05 3.72 -52.02
N GLY A 461 -8.29 4.20 -52.08
CA GLY A 461 -9.49 3.47 -51.66
C GLY A 461 -10.25 4.08 -50.48
N ASN A 462 -9.62 4.89 -49.62
CA ASN A 462 -10.23 5.34 -48.36
C ASN A 462 -10.50 6.86 -48.27
N VAL A 463 -10.99 7.45 -49.37
CA VAL A 463 -11.44 8.86 -49.43
C VAL A 463 -12.92 8.99 -49.05
N GLU A 464 -13.70 7.95 -49.31
CA GLU A 464 -15.16 7.93 -49.17
C GLU A 464 -15.61 8.10 -47.71
N SER A 465 -14.99 7.38 -46.77
CA SER A 465 -15.24 7.53 -45.32
C SER A 465 -15.06 8.97 -44.84
N TYR A 466 -14.03 9.67 -45.36
CA TYR A 466 -13.77 11.07 -45.01
C TYR A 466 -14.81 12.02 -45.61
N LEU A 467 -15.16 11.85 -46.90
CA LEU A 467 -16.16 12.70 -47.55
C LEU A 467 -17.55 12.53 -46.92
N ASN A 468 -17.96 11.30 -46.60
CA ASN A 468 -19.24 11.02 -45.97
C ASN A 468 -19.31 11.54 -44.53
N LEU A 469 -18.23 11.42 -43.75
CA LEU A 469 -18.17 12.01 -42.42
C LEU A 469 -18.20 13.54 -42.48
N CYS A 470 -17.45 14.16 -43.40
CA CYS A 470 -17.52 15.61 -43.62
C CYS A 470 -18.94 16.05 -43.99
N LYS A 471 -19.59 15.35 -44.93
CA LYS A 471 -20.97 15.67 -45.32
C LYS A 471 -21.93 15.56 -44.14
N ARG A 472 -21.95 14.43 -43.41
CA ARG A 472 -22.85 14.24 -42.24
C ARG A 472 -22.62 15.29 -41.16
N LEU A 473 -21.36 15.73 -40.95
CA LEU A 473 -21.04 16.82 -40.04
C LEU A 473 -21.46 18.20 -40.56
N SER A 474 -21.44 18.42 -41.89
CA SER A 474 -21.94 19.65 -42.54
C SER A 474 -23.47 19.74 -42.42
N ASP A 475 -24.17 18.64 -42.70
CA ASP A 475 -25.64 18.50 -42.57
C ASP A 475 -26.13 18.86 -41.15
N GLU A 476 -25.35 18.49 -40.11
CA GLU A 476 -25.64 18.79 -38.69
C GLU A 476 -25.07 20.16 -38.22
N ASN A 477 -24.54 20.99 -39.12
CA ASN A 477 -23.87 22.28 -38.82
C ASN A 477 -22.70 22.18 -37.81
N LEU A 478 -22.03 21.01 -37.76
CA LEU A 478 -20.93 20.71 -36.83
C LEU A 478 -19.53 20.99 -37.39
N ILE A 479 -19.42 21.35 -38.68
CA ILE A 479 -18.22 21.88 -39.33
C ILE A 479 -18.58 23.09 -40.20
N GLY A 480 -17.60 23.96 -40.47
CA GLY A 480 -17.75 25.02 -41.47
C GLY A 480 -17.52 24.50 -42.90
N PRO A 481 -17.86 25.33 -43.92
CA PRO A 481 -17.68 24.97 -45.33
C PRO A 481 -16.22 24.60 -45.62
N SER A 482 -16.04 23.42 -46.20
CA SER A 482 -14.76 22.73 -46.26
C SER A 482 -14.32 22.47 -47.70
N LEU A 483 -13.26 23.14 -48.13
CA LEU A 483 -12.65 22.90 -49.45
C LEU A 483 -11.77 21.64 -49.41
N VAL A 484 -12.26 20.56 -50.01
CA VAL A 484 -11.47 19.35 -50.24
C VAL A 484 -10.78 19.45 -51.60
N TYR A 485 -9.45 19.40 -51.61
CA TYR A 485 -8.67 19.26 -52.83
C TYR A 485 -7.94 17.91 -52.85
N LEU A 486 -7.97 17.23 -53.99
CA LEU A 486 -7.32 15.94 -54.23
C LEU A 486 -6.45 16.03 -55.48
N TYR A 487 -5.15 15.73 -55.34
CA TYR A 487 -4.22 15.68 -56.47
C TYR A 487 -3.97 14.25 -56.94
N ILE A 488 -4.44 13.91 -58.14
CA ILE A 488 -4.24 12.60 -58.74
C ILE A 488 -2.97 12.63 -59.60
N LYS A 489 -1.82 12.35 -58.97
CA LYS A 489 -0.48 12.38 -59.58
C LYS A 489 -0.39 11.65 -60.92
N LYS A 490 -1.08 10.51 -61.09
CA LYS A 490 -1.11 9.71 -62.34
C LYS A 490 -1.63 10.50 -63.55
N TYR A 491 -2.62 11.38 -63.33
CA TYR A 491 -3.26 12.17 -64.39
C TYR A 491 -2.90 13.66 -64.31
N LYS A 492 -2.02 14.06 -63.39
CA LYS A 492 -1.70 15.45 -63.02
C LYS A 492 -2.95 16.32 -62.73
N LEU A 493 -4.05 15.68 -62.32
CA LEU A 493 -5.36 16.30 -62.15
C LEU A 493 -5.56 16.79 -60.72
N TRP A 494 -6.12 17.99 -60.56
CA TRP A 494 -6.67 18.47 -59.29
C TRP A 494 -8.19 18.36 -59.32
N ILE A 495 -8.77 17.68 -58.33
CA ILE A 495 -10.20 17.72 -58.06
C ILE A 495 -10.39 18.66 -56.87
N MET A 496 -11.20 19.69 -57.02
CA MET A 496 -11.58 20.62 -55.95
C MET A 496 -13.08 20.52 -55.73
N LYS A 497 -13.50 20.26 -54.49
CA LYS A 497 -14.91 20.14 -54.11
C LYS A 497 -15.15 20.91 -52.81
N MET A 498 -16.14 21.79 -52.81
CA MET A 498 -16.69 22.37 -51.59
C MET A 498 -17.69 21.38 -50.96
N LEU A 499 -17.65 21.28 -49.63
CA LEU A 499 -18.57 20.53 -48.76
C LEU A 499 -19.10 21.44 -47.64
#